data_AF-A0A4U1J8Y2-F1
#
_entry.id   AF-A0A4U1J8Y2-F1
#
_cell.length_a   1.000
_cell.length_b   1.000
_cell.length_c   1.000
_cell.angle_alpha   90.00
_cell.angle_beta   90.00
_cell.angle_gamma   90.00
#
_symmetry.space_group_name_H-M   'P 1'
#
loop_
_entity.id
_entity.type
_entity.pdbx_description
1 polymer ?
#
loop_
_entity_poly.entity_id
_entity_poly.type
_entity_poly.pdbx_seq_one_letter_code
_entity_poly.pdbx_strand_id
1 'polypeptide(L)'
;MTDPAPPAESSVSPPTLRHVPGKSADTARSLAAPPPRIVEGSTPARPTEARSAVRGALLVAVLVIVAYAGALLFFRYVAPNRPQYVAEIGAGLAIGIVVFFLHTLVGGSVAESMQIGEERFRALLGFLALIAPSFVRWILFACLGGMLVVAYQDLGEWSQSSIARLRVLGACVMPVILAVCSAMLVERRFARGDFRLKVGYGAGTAMRDRIELREKVERMWAYENELMRESVQRMARHATILGFIASAILIACGVILLRYARTENELRHLVALSVGAACTVSFTLNLGQILFRSASNDSTARMMAFAARTLLIVSVATVFLGVALLSGPEEATNTDKGYLFQGYKGALIVGVAVALLGERVLRAVTDRAATILGVGTTAPIRGSDLGLIDGLNDDDVARLAEERIDSAHALAFMPTPRIFFNTTYSLQRICDWQDQALLIARVGRTNAQLLREQYLVRGAIAARQLAREIVGPSRSASSALRGPTESWSGEPISVPSEPQEDERDRLRALAKALGFTGINQAVLGLRCLVDDEEIERLEVFSRSVPVWKDAGTEHVRDEVPRVELPVNEGRPPVGRPSPRGE
;
A
#
# COMPACT_ATOMS: atom_id res chain seq x y z
N MET A 1 31.28 30.86 -47.17
CA MET A 1 30.79 30.43 -45.84
C MET A 1 29.84 29.27 -46.11
N THR A 2 30.35 28.06 -45.92
CA THR A 2 29.70 26.78 -46.24
C THR A 2 29.28 26.12 -44.92
N ASP A 3 28.00 25.77 -44.82
CA ASP A 3 27.43 25.04 -43.68
C ASP A 3 28.10 23.67 -43.50
N PRO A 4 28.45 23.26 -42.26
CA PRO A 4 28.95 21.91 -42.02
C PRO A 4 27.79 20.91 -41.99
N ALA A 5 27.97 19.82 -42.73
CA ALA A 5 27.07 18.67 -42.74
C ALA A 5 26.95 18.00 -41.36
N PRO A 6 25.79 17.42 -41.01
CA PRO A 6 25.61 16.70 -39.76
C PRO A 6 26.39 15.36 -39.76
N PRO A 7 26.90 14.92 -38.59
CA PRO A 7 27.68 13.69 -38.47
C PRO A 7 26.79 12.44 -38.62
N ALA A 8 27.35 11.43 -39.29
CA ALA A 8 26.73 10.13 -39.53
C ALA A 8 26.49 9.37 -38.21
N GLU A 9 25.25 8.89 -38.02
CA GLU A 9 24.86 8.03 -36.91
C GLU A 9 25.51 6.65 -37.05
N SER A 10 26.25 6.26 -36.02
CA SER A 10 26.87 4.94 -35.88
C SER A 10 25.82 3.87 -35.65
N SER A 11 25.80 2.84 -36.50
CA SER A 11 24.98 1.64 -36.37
C SER A 11 25.36 0.83 -35.13
N VAL A 12 24.51 0.84 -34.10
CA VAL A 12 24.63 -0.03 -32.93
C VAL A 12 23.83 -1.32 -33.20
N SER A 13 24.54 -2.42 -33.37
CA SER A 13 23.98 -3.77 -33.51
C SER A 13 23.34 -4.26 -32.20
N PRO A 14 22.19 -4.96 -32.23
CA PRO A 14 21.55 -5.50 -31.03
C PRO A 14 22.31 -6.72 -30.47
N PRO A 15 22.33 -6.92 -29.14
CA PRO A 15 23.01 -8.07 -28.53
C PRO A 15 22.20 -9.35 -28.75
N THR A 16 22.81 -10.30 -29.46
CA THR A 16 22.39 -11.70 -29.57
C THR A 16 22.41 -12.38 -28.20
N LEU A 17 21.22 -12.77 -27.71
CA LEU A 17 21.03 -13.63 -26.55
C LEU A 17 21.49 -15.07 -26.88
N ARG A 18 22.56 -15.51 -26.21
CA ARG A 18 23.03 -16.90 -26.21
C ARG A 18 22.16 -17.75 -25.30
N HIS A 19 21.58 -18.81 -25.87
CA HIS A 19 21.02 -19.95 -25.16
C HIS A 19 22.13 -20.70 -24.39
N VAL A 20 21.87 -21.04 -23.13
CA VAL A 20 22.58 -22.09 -22.38
C VAL A 20 21.56 -23.17 -21.98
N PRO A 21 21.79 -24.45 -22.32
CA PRO A 21 20.86 -25.53 -22.02
C PRO A 21 21.21 -26.28 -20.72
N GLY A 22 20.15 -26.70 -20.01
CA GLY A 22 20.10 -27.95 -19.26
C GLY A 22 20.42 -27.90 -17.75
N LYS A 23 19.42 -28.25 -16.92
CA LYS A 23 19.36 -29.59 -16.30
C LYS A 23 18.05 -29.79 -15.54
N SER A 24 17.31 -30.79 -15.99
CA SER A 24 16.20 -31.49 -15.33
C SER A 24 16.70 -32.35 -14.17
N ALA A 25 15.91 -32.44 -13.08
CA ALA A 25 15.42 -33.70 -12.50
C ALA A 25 14.65 -33.41 -11.20
N ASP A 26 13.39 -33.86 -11.18
CA ASP A 26 12.76 -34.69 -10.14
C ASP A 26 12.91 -34.25 -8.67
N THR A 27 11.87 -34.06 -7.86
CA THR A 27 10.81 -35.04 -7.59
C THR A 27 9.73 -34.37 -6.76
N ALA A 28 8.47 -34.47 -7.20
CA ALA A 28 7.31 -34.18 -6.37
C ALA A 28 7.06 -35.37 -5.42
N ARG A 29 7.00 -35.10 -4.11
CA ARG A 29 6.35 -35.99 -3.13
C ARG A 29 5.36 -35.20 -2.29
N SER A 30 4.10 -35.40 -2.64
CA SER A 30 2.90 -35.17 -1.85
C SER A 30 3.03 -35.79 -0.45
N LEU A 31 2.96 -34.96 0.60
CA LEU A 31 2.78 -35.40 1.98
C LEU A 31 1.39 -34.99 2.44
N ALA A 32 0.52 -35.99 2.53
CA ALA A 32 -0.80 -35.91 3.14
C ALA A 32 -0.66 -35.69 4.65
N ALA A 33 -1.49 -34.81 5.20
CA ALA A 33 -1.60 -34.56 6.64
C ALA A 33 -2.21 -35.78 7.36
N PRO A 34 -1.65 -36.23 8.50
CA PRO A 34 -2.26 -37.28 9.31
C PRO A 34 -3.40 -36.71 10.20
N PRO A 35 -4.47 -37.47 10.45
CA PRO A 35 -5.55 -37.07 11.35
C PRO A 35 -5.13 -37.15 12.84
N PRO A 36 -5.83 -36.41 13.73
CA PRO A 36 -5.43 -36.22 15.13
C PRO A 36 -5.54 -37.51 15.97
N ARG A 37 -4.49 -37.76 16.76
CA ARG A 37 -4.41 -38.83 17.77
C ARG A 37 -5.19 -38.44 19.02
N ILE A 38 -6.17 -39.27 19.39
CA ILE A 38 -6.84 -39.24 20.69
C ILE A 38 -5.84 -39.76 21.73
N VAL A 39 -5.52 -38.95 22.75
CA VAL A 39 -4.66 -39.34 23.87
C VAL A 39 -5.55 -39.78 25.03
N GLU A 40 -5.42 -41.06 25.38
CA GLU A 40 -6.06 -41.69 26.53
C GLU A 40 -5.45 -41.21 27.86
N GLY A 41 -6.29 -41.11 28.88
CA GLY A 41 -6.00 -40.46 30.16
C GLY A 41 -4.89 -41.12 30.97
N SER A 42 -3.99 -40.30 31.49
CA SER A 42 -2.99 -40.68 32.49
C SER A 42 -3.57 -40.64 33.91
N THR A 43 -3.30 -41.70 34.66
CA THR A 43 -3.63 -41.93 36.07
C THR A 43 -2.98 -40.94 37.04
N PRO A 44 -3.57 -40.68 38.23
CA PRO A 44 -3.07 -39.69 39.18
C PRO A 44 -1.82 -40.18 39.92
N ALA A 45 -0.73 -39.41 39.81
CA ALA A 45 0.53 -39.63 40.51
C ALA A 45 0.48 -39.08 41.95
N ARG A 46 1.14 -39.82 42.85
CA ARG A 46 1.31 -39.59 44.29
C ARG A 46 1.90 -38.21 44.64
N PRO A 47 1.54 -37.62 45.80
CA PRO A 47 2.15 -36.39 46.29
C PRO A 47 3.48 -36.71 46.97
N THR A 48 4.60 -36.31 46.36
CA THR A 48 5.91 -36.28 47.01
C THR A 48 6.48 -34.87 47.00
N GLU A 49 6.84 -34.42 48.21
CA GLU A 49 7.90 -33.46 48.53
C GLU A 49 7.64 -31.95 48.34
N ALA A 50 6.83 -31.39 49.23
CA ALA A 50 6.64 -29.95 49.45
C ALA A 50 7.87 -29.19 50.01
N ARG A 51 9.08 -29.77 50.04
CA ARG A 51 10.28 -29.13 50.62
C ARG A 51 11.17 -28.39 49.61
N SER A 52 11.02 -28.61 48.30
CA SER A 52 11.77 -27.87 47.26
C SER A 52 11.13 -26.52 46.89
N ALA A 53 9.81 -26.39 47.05
CA ALA A 53 9.05 -25.19 46.69
C ALA A 53 9.43 -23.95 47.53
N VAL A 54 9.79 -24.15 48.80
CA VAL A 54 10.14 -23.03 49.70
C VAL A 54 11.48 -22.39 49.32
N ARG A 55 12.46 -23.19 48.88
CA ARG A 55 13.77 -22.66 48.41
C ARG A 55 13.62 -21.94 47.07
N GLY A 56 12.79 -22.45 46.17
CA GLY A 56 12.45 -21.77 44.91
C GLY A 56 11.75 -20.44 45.15
N ALA A 57 10.74 -20.42 46.04
CA ALA A 57 10.01 -19.20 46.38
C ALA A 57 10.91 -18.14 47.05
N LEU A 58 11.83 -18.54 47.92
CA LEU A 58 12.78 -17.63 48.56
C LEU A 58 13.75 -17.00 47.54
N LEU A 59 14.27 -17.81 46.61
CA LEU A 59 15.19 -17.33 45.58
C LEU A 59 14.50 -16.38 44.60
N VAL A 60 13.26 -16.68 44.20
CA VAL A 60 12.43 -15.80 43.39
C VAL A 60 12.15 -14.49 44.12
N ALA A 61 11.77 -14.53 45.40
CA ALA A 61 11.54 -13.32 46.20
C ALA A 61 12.79 -12.43 46.27
N VAL A 62 13.97 -13.01 46.46
CA VAL A 62 15.24 -12.25 46.45
C VAL A 62 15.49 -11.62 45.08
N LEU A 63 15.26 -12.34 43.99
CA LEU A 63 15.47 -11.85 42.62
C LEU A 63 14.50 -10.70 42.27
N VAL A 64 13.24 -10.79 42.72
CA VAL A 64 12.25 -9.71 42.61
C VAL A 64 12.70 -8.46 43.35
N ILE A 65 13.18 -8.62 44.60
CA ILE A 65 13.65 -7.50 45.42
C ILE A 65 14.87 -6.83 44.79
N VAL A 66 15.82 -7.61 44.26
CA VAL A 66 17.02 -7.08 43.58
C VAL A 66 16.66 -6.35 42.29
N ALA A 67 15.76 -6.91 41.46
CA ALA A 67 15.31 -6.28 40.23
C ALA A 67 14.53 -4.98 40.50
N TYR A 68 13.65 -4.99 41.52
CA TYR A 68 12.91 -3.80 41.94
C TYR A 68 13.84 -2.70 42.48
N ALA A 69 14.83 -3.07 43.31
CA ALA A 69 15.84 -2.14 43.81
C ALA A 69 16.70 -1.56 42.67
N GLY A 70 17.09 -2.38 41.69
CA GLY A 70 17.82 -1.95 40.50
C GLY A 70 17.03 -0.98 39.63
N ALA A 71 15.74 -1.26 39.40
CA ALA A 71 14.84 -0.36 38.68
C ALA A 71 14.66 0.97 39.41
N LEU A 72 14.45 0.95 40.74
CA LEU A 72 14.37 2.17 41.55
C LEU A 72 15.65 3.00 41.47
N LEU A 73 16.83 2.37 41.54
CA LEU A 73 18.12 3.06 41.42
C LEU A 73 18.32 3.68 40.03
N PHE A 74 18.02 2.93 38.97
CA PHE A 74 18.11 3.41 37.59
C PHE A 74 17.19 4.61 37.34
N PHE A 75 15.92 4.52 37.76
CA PHE A 75 14.97 5.61 37.55
C PHE A 75 15.21 6.82 38.47
N ARG A 76 15.77 6.61 39.66
CA ARG A 76 16.23 7.71 40.53
C ARG A 76 17.42 8.46 39.92
N TYR A 77 18.25 7.77 39.14
CA TYR A 77 19.34 8.38 38.36
C TYR A 77 18.82 9.11 37.11
N VAL A 78 17.86 8.53 36.39
CA VAL A 78 17.34 9.06 35.12
C VAL A 78 16.32 10.21 35.32
N ALA A 79 15.54 10.20 36.41
CA ALA A 79 14.48 11.16 36.68
C ALA A 79 14.39 11.58 38.17
N PRO A 80 15.41 12.29 38.70
CA PRO A 80 15.53 12.56 40.14
C PRO A 80 14.40 13.41 40.74
N ASN A 81 13.66 14.15 39.92
CA ASN A 81 12.67 15.14 40.38
C ASN A 81 11.19 14.67 40.32
N ARG A 82 10.91 13.39 40.04
CA ARG A 82 9.51 12.88 39.94
C ARG A 82 9.33 11.50 40.60
N PRO A 83 9.39 11.40 41.93
CA PRO A 83 9.41 10.11 42.65
C PRO A 83 8.13 9.28 42.52
N GLN A 84 6.96 9.91 42.32
CA GLN A 84 5.69 9.20 42.21
C GLN A 84 5.56 8.42 40.88
N TYR A 85 6.02 9.00 39.76
CA TYR A 85 6.01 8.32 38.45
C TYR A 85 7.01 7.16 38.36
N VAL A 86 8.14 7.28 39.08
CA VAL A 86 9.17 6.24 39.17
C VAL A 86 8.63 5.00 39.89
N ALA A 87 7.84 5.19 40.94
CA ALA A 87 7.23 4.09 41.68
C ALA A 87 6.17 3.34 40.85
N GLU A 88 5.31 4.06 40.13
CA GLU A 88 4.21 3.44 39.35
C GLU A 88 4.72 2.69 38.09
N ILE A 89 5.62 3.31 37.32
CA ILE A 89 6.19 2.68 36.12
C ILE A 89 7.18 1.57 36.51
N GLY A 90 7.98 1.79 37.56
CA GLY A 90 8.90 0.79 38.11
C GLY A 90 8.17 -0.43 38.66
N ALA A 91 7.04 -0.24 39.35
CA ALA A 91 6.20 -1.34 39.83
C ALA A 91 5.56 -2.12 38.67
N GLY A 92 5.03 -1.43 37.65
CA GLY A 92 4.45 -2.08 36.47
C GLY A 92 5.46 -2.93 35.69
N LEU A 93 6.68 -2.43 35.49
CA LEU A 93 7.74 -3.15 34.79
C LEU A 93 8.27 -4.33 35.62
N ALA A 94 8.44 -4.15 36.94
CA ALA A 94 8.86 -5.21 37.84
C ALA A 94 7.81 -6.34 37.91
N ILE A 95 6.52 -6.01 38.00
CA ILE A 95 5.43 -7.00 37.95
C ILE A 95 5.44 -7.75 36.62
N GLY A 96 5.64 -7.07 35.49
CA GLY A 96 5.72 -7.72 34.16
C GLY A 96 6.89 -8.70 34.04
N ILE A 97 8.07 -8.32 34.53
CA ILE A 97 9.27 -9.18 34.54
C ILE A 97 9.04 -10.38 35.48
N VAL A 98 8.46 -10.16 36.66
CA VAL A 98 8.18 -11.21 37.63
C VAL A 98 7.16 -12.20 37.09
N VAL A 99 6.08 -11.75 36.46
CA VAL A 99 5.06 -12.63 35.84
C VAL A 99 5.67 -13.44 34.68
N PHE A 100 6.52 -12.82 33.86
CA PHE A 100 7.23 -13.51 32.78
C PHE A 100 8.15 -14.62 33.32
N PHE A 101 8.95 -14.33 34.34
CA PHE A 101 9.87 -15.30 34.94
C PHE A 101 9.15 -16.38 35.78
N LEU A 102 8.08 -16.03 36.51
CA LEU A 102 7.26 -17.01 37.23
C LEU A 102 6.68 -18.04 36.26
N HIS A 103 6.26 -17.61 35.07
CA HIS A 103 5.67 -18.48 34.06
C HIS A 103 6.70 -19.40 33.38
N THR A 104 7.98 -19.01 33.36
CA THR A 104 9.09 -19.87 32.87
C THR A 104 9.60 -20.87 33.91
N LEU A 105 9.35 -20.63 35.20
CA LEU A 105 9.91 -21.43 36.30
C LEU A 105 8.96 -22.49 36.87
N VAL A 106 7.66 -22.43 36.56
CA VAL A 106 6.69 -23.48 36.94
C VAL A 106 6.76 -24.61 35.93
N GLY A 107 7.61 -25.60 36.23
CA GLY A 107 8.06 -26.67 35.32
C GLY A 107 6.99 -27.61 34.78
N GLY A 108 6.50 -27.30 33.58
CA GLY A 108 6.08 -28.29 32.58
C GLY A 108 7.24 -28.62 31.64
N SER A 109 7.08 -29.61 30.74
CA SER A 109 8.12 -29.97 29.78
C SER A 109 8.63 -28.71 29.06
N VAL A 110 9.94 -28.47 29.14
CA VAL A 110 10.54 -27.18 28.75
C VAL A 110 10.21 -26.84 27.30
N ALA A 111 10.08 -27.84 26.43
CA ALA A 111 9.71 -27.67 25.03
C ALA A 111 8.25 -27.20 24.84
N GLU A 112 7.30 -27.79 25.56
CA GLU A 112 5.87 -27.47 25.43
C GLU A 112 5.56 -26.12 26.11
N SER A 113 6.19 -25.84 27.25
CA SER A 113 6.07 -24.54 27.93
C SER A 113 6.73 -23.41 27.13
N MET A 114 7.81 -23.70 26.39
CA MET A 114 8.46 -22.75 25.51
C MET A 114 7.64 -22.48 24.24
N GLN A 115 7.00 -23.50 23.66
CA GLN A 115 6.05 -23.32 22.54
C GLN A 115 4.82 -22.52 22.96
N ILE A 116 4.20 -22.84 24.10
CA ILE A 116 3.07 -22.06 24.63
C ILE A 116 3.50 -20.64 25.00
N GLY A 117 4.71 -20.47 25.53
CA GLY A 117 5.30 -19.16 25.81
C GLY A 117 5.56 -18.35 24.55
N GLU A 118 6.04 -18.97 23.48
CA GLU A 118 6.27 -18.35 22.18
C GLU A 118 4.96 -17.97 21.49
N GLU A 119 3.94 -18.83 21.53
CA GLU A 119 2.60 -18.54 21.02
C GLU A 119 1.95 -17.38 21.79
N ARG A 120 2.06 -17.36 23.12
CA ARG A 120 1.57 -16.26 23.95
C ARG A 120 2.37 -14.98 23.74
N PHE A 121 3.68 -15.06 23.51
CA PHE A 121 4.51 -13.90 23.18
C PHE A 121 4.18 -13.35 21.79
N ARG A 122 3.95 -14.22 20.80
CA ARG A 122 3.44 -13.82 19.47
C ARG A 122 2.04 -13.23 19.56
N ALA A 123 1.16 -13.77 20.39
CA ALA A 123 -0.16 -13.23 20.64
C ALA A 123 -0.10 -11.87 21.37
N LEU A 124 0.79 -11.72 22.35
CA LEU A 124 1.07 -10.46 23.04
C LEU A 124 1.67 -9.43 22.07
N LEU A 125 2.63 -9.80 21.24
CA LEU A 125 3.18 -8.94 20.19
C LEU A 125 2.12 -8.58 19.14
N GLY A 126 1.23 -9.51 18.80
CA GLY A 126 0.06 -9.26 17.95
C GLY A 126 -0.91 -8.27 18.58
N PHE A 127 -1.18 -8.42 19.88
CA PHE A 127 -2.01 -7.50 20.67
C PHE A 127 -1.36 -6.12 20.82
N LEU A 128 -0.06 -6.07 21.12
CA LEU A 128 0.71 -4.82 21.14
C LEU A 128 0.76 -4.19 19.75
N ALA A 129 0.89 -4.96 18.67
CA ALA A 129 0.82 -4.45 17.31
C ALA A 129 -0.59 -3.95 16.95
N LEU A 130 -1.63 -4.52 17.55
CA LEU A 130 -3.02 -4.06 17.41
C LEU A 130 -3.29 -2.76 18.19
N ILE A 131 -2.66 -2.55 19.35
CA ILE A 131 -2.88 -1.33 20.18
C ILE A 131 -1.81 -0.26 19.96
N ALA A 132 -0.60 -0.59 19.52
CA ALA A 132 0.44 0.39 19.20
C ALA A 132 -0.05 1.50 18.26
N PRO A 133 -0.88 1.24 17.23
CA PRO A 133 -1.46 2.27 16.38
C PRO A 133 -2.28 3.32 17.13
N SER A 134 -3.02 2.94 18.18
CA SER A 134 -3.81 3.86 18.99
C SER A 134 -2.97 4.56 20.06
N PHE A 135 -1.95 3.89 20.63
CA PHE A 135 -1.05 4.47 21.62
C PHE A 135 -0.17 5.60 21.07
N VAL A 136 0.35 5.48 19.86
CA VAL A 136 1.26 6.50 19.29
C VAL A 136 0.61 7.87 19.27
N ARG A 137 -0.67 7.97 18.91
CA ARG A 137 -1.42 9.23 18.92
C ARG A 137 -1.48 9.86 20.31
N TRP A 138 -1.76 9.06 21.33
CA TRP A 138 -1.83 9.54 22.72
C TRP A 138 -0.47 9.96 23.26
N ILE A 139 0.59 9.20 22.94
CA ILE A 139 1.96 9.57 23.29
C ILE A 139 2.35 10.90 22.66
N LEU A 140 2.06 11.09 21.37
CA LEU A 140 2.35 12.36 20.68
C LEU A 140 1.58 13.53 21.31
N PHE A 141 0.32 13.35 21.69
CA PHE A 141 -0.45 14.38 22.40
C PHE A 141 0.07 14.64 23.81
N ALA A 142 0.50 13.61 24.54
CA ALA A 142 1.10 13.78 25.86
C ALA A 142 2.44 14.54 25.77
N CYS A 143 3.28 14.20 24.79
CA CYS A 143 4.52 14.92 24.50
C CYS A 143 4.24 16.38 24.11
N LEU A 144 3.25 16.64 23.25
CA LEU A 144 2.83 17.99 22.88
C LEU A 144 2.33 18.78 24.09
N GLY A 145 1.49 18.17 24.93
CA GLY A 145 1.03 18.77 26.17
C GLY A 145 2.19 19.12 27.10
N GLY A 146 3.16 18.23 27.26
CA GLY A 146 4.39 18.49 28.02
C GLY A 146 5.18 19.68 27.45
N MET A 147 5.40 19.72 26.14
CA MET A 147 6.07 20.86 25.48
C MET A 147 5.32 22.17 25.67
N LEU A 148 3.99 22.16 25.62
CA LEU A 148 3.17 23.36 25.85
C LEU A 148 3.28 23.88 27.28
N VAL A 149 3.29 22.99 28.27
CA VAL A 149 3.47 23.37 29.67
C VAL A 149 4.84 24.02 29.88
N VAL A 150 5.90 23.41 29.35
CA VAL A 150 7.26 23.96 29.44
C VAL A 150 7.35 25.30 28.72
N ALA A 151 6.86 25.40 27.48
CA ALA A 151 6.86 26.63 26.71
C ALA A 151 6.03 27.75 27.38
N TYR A 152 4.91 27.42 28.03
CA TYR A 152 4.09 28.39 28.76
C TYR A 152 4.82 28.98 29.98
N GLN A 153 5.55 28.12 30.70
CA GLN A 153 6.38 28.54 31.82
C GLN A 153 7.53 29.43 31.33
N ASP A 154 8.23 29.00 30.29
CA ASP A 154 9.35 29.72 29.67
C ASP A 154 8.94 31.10 29.14
N LEU A 155 7.76 31.21 28.51
CA LEU A 155 7.23 32.49 28.02
C LEU A 155 6.76 33.43 29.15
N GLY A 156 6.72 32.97 30.39
CA GLY A 156 6.40 33.82 31.55
C GLY A 156 7.40 34.96 31.75
N GLU A 157 8.65 34.77 31.33
CA GLU A 157 9.68 35.81 31.35
C GLU A 157 9.47 36.87 30.26
N TRP A 158 8.87 36.48 29.13
CA TRP A 158 8.60 37.38 28.00
C TRP A 158 7.39 38.29 28.25
N SER A 159 6.27 37.73 28.74
CA SER A 159 5.05 38.50 28.98
C SER A 159 4.33 38.00 30.24
N GLN A 160 4.08 38.93 31.17
CA GLN A 160 3.25 38.67 32.35
C GLN A 160 1.80 38.35 32.00
N SER A 161 1.29 38.82 30.85
CA SER A 161 -0.07 38.52 30.40
C SER A 161 -0.19 37.05 29.98
N SER A 162 -0.96 36.28 30.76
CA SER A 162 -1.31 34.88 30.44
C SER A 162 -2.05 34.74 29.12
N ILE A 163 -2.87 35.74 28.75
CA ILE A 163 -3.64 35.73 27.49
C ILE A 163 -2.69 35.83 26.29
N ALA A 164 -1.66 36.68 26.35
CA ALA A 164 -0.69 36.80 25.27
C ALA A 164 0.08 35.49 25.04
N ARG A 165 0.50 34.84 26.13
CA ARG A 165 1.18 33.52 26.08
C ARG A 165 0.29 32.44 25.47
N LEU A 166 -0.97 32.37 25.90
CA LEU A 166 -1.93 31.40 25.36
C LEU A 166 -2.22 31.64 23.87
N ARG A 167 -2.25 32.90 23.40
CA ARG A 167 -2.45 33.20 21.97
C ARG A 167 -1.28 32.70 21.11
N VAL A 168 -0.04 32.94 21.54
CA VAL A 168 1.15 32.46 20.83
C VAL A 168 1.16 30.93 20.78
N LEU A 169 1.00 30.27 21.93
CA LEU A 169 0.98 28.81 21.98
C LEU A 169 -0.20 28.22 21.20
N GLY A 170 -1.36 28.86 21.25
CA GLY A 170 -2.52 28.49 20.44
C GLY A 170 -2.21 28.51 18.95
N ALA A 171 -1.52 29.55 18.46
CA ALA A 171 -1.07 29.63 17.08
C ALA A 171 -0.06 28.52 16.73
N CYS A 172 0.88 28.19 17.64
CA CYS A 172 1.85 27.11 17.44
C CYS A 172 1.20 25.71 17.42
N VAL A 173 0.04 25.51 18.05
CA VAL A 173 -0.68 24.22 18.09
C VAL A 173 -1.63 24.02 16.92
N MET A 174 -1.98 25.10 16.19
CA MET A 174 -2.88 25.02 15.04
C MET A 174 -2.54 23.93 14.03
N PRO A 175 -1.26 23.65 13.68
CA PRO A 175 -0.95 22.58 12.74
C PRO A 175 -1.44 21.19 13.19
N VAL A 176 -1.36 20.85 14.48
CA VAL A 176 -1.92 19.60 15.00
C VAL A 176 -3.43 19.56 14.80
N ILE A 177 -4.12 20.64 15.17
CA ILE A 177 -5.58 20.71 15.08
C ILE A 177 -6.02 20.57 13.62
N LEU A 178 -5.42 21.35 12.72
CA LEU A 178 -5.72 21.33 11.29
C LEU A 178 -5.40 19.98 10.65
N ALA A 179 -4.29 19.34 11.01
CA ALA A 179 -3.94 18.02 10.50
C ALA A 179 -4.96 16.95 10.97
N VAL A 180 -5.37 16.97 12.24
CA VAL A 180 -6.41 16.07 12.76
C VAL A 180 -7.75 16.31 12.07
N CYS A 181 -8.17 17.57 11.91
CA CYS A 181 -9.40 17.91 11.18
C CYS A 181 -9.34 17.43 9.73
N SER A 182 -8.20 17.59 9.05
CA SER A 182 -8.02 17.11 7.68
C SER A 182 -8.12 15.58 7.59
N ALA A 183 -7.55 14.84 8.54
CA ALA A 183 -7.66 13.39 8.60
C ALA A 183 -9.12 12.95 8.79
N MET A 184 -9.86 13.59 9.69
CA MET A 184 -11.28 13.29 9.93
C MET A 184 -12.14 13.60 8.70
N LEU A 185 -11.85 14.67 7.96
CA LEU A 185 -12.55 15.00 6.71
C LEU A 185 -12.30 13.94 5.65
N VAL A 186 -11.05 13.48 5.53
CA VAL A 186 -10.70 12.42 4.59
C VAL A 186 -11.37 11.09 4.98
N GLU A 187 -11.33 10.70 6.26
CA GLU A 187 -12.00 9.49 6.76
C GLU A 187 -13.50 9.50 6.44
N ARG A 188 -14.18 10.64 6.64
CA ARG A 188 -15.61 10.77 6.31
C ARG A 188 -15.90 10.71 4.82
N ARG A 189 -14.94 11.07 3.97
CA ARG A 189 -15.11 11.09 2.52
C ARG A 189 -14.66 9.81 1.83
N PHE A 190 -14.14 8.84 2.57
CA PHE A 190 -13.79 7.52 2.04
C PHE A 190 -15.03 6.64 1.79
N ALA A 191 -15.87 7.13 0.89
CA ALA A 191 -17.02 6.47 0.29
C ALA A 191 -16.67 5.15 -0.43
N ARG A 192 -15.43 5.03 -0.94
CA ARG A 192 -15.06 3.90 -1.81
C ARG A 192 -14.97 2.56 -1.09
N GLY A 193 -14.70 2.55 0.22
CA GLY A 193 -14.62 1.32 1.01
C GLY A 193 -15.96 0.57 1.14
N ASP A 194 -17.07 1.22 0.76
CA ASP A 194 -18.42 0.68 0.83
C ASP A 194 -18.94 0.15 -0.51
N PHE A 195 -18.12 0.15 -1.57
CA PHE A 195 -18.50 -0.53 -2.81
C PHE A 195 -18.36 -2.05 -2.68
N ARG A 196 -19.44 -2.74 -3.05
CA ARG A 196 -19.44 -4.18 -3.35
C ARG A 196 -19.37 -4.38 -4.86
N LEU A 197 -18.68 -5.42 -5.28
CA LEU A 197 -18.60 -5.76 -6.68
C LEU A 197 -19.78 -6.66 -7.07
N LYS A 198 -20.65 -6.19 -7.99
CA LYS A 198 -21.64 -7.05 -8.63
C LYS A 198 -21.00 -7.65 -9.88
N VAL A 199 -20.72 -8.95 -9.82
CA VAL A 199 -19.99 -9.65 -10.88
C VAL A 199 -20.93 -10.00 -12.05
N GLY A 200 -20.57 -9.58 -13.26
CA GLY A 200 -21.26 -9.94 -14.50
C GLY A 200 -20.50 -11.01 -15.29
N TYR A 201 -21.23 -11.94 -15.95
CA TYR A 201 -20.65 -12.99 -16.78
C TYR A 201 -21.09 -12.88 -18.24
N GLY A 202 -20.22 -13.29 -19.16
CA GLY A 202 -20.58 -13.43 -20.58
C GLY A 202 -21.54 -14.60 -20.82
N ALA A 203 -22.33 -14.49 -21.89
CA ALA A 203 -23.16 -15.59 -22.38
C ALA A 203 -22.27 -16.82 -22.68
N GLY A 204 -22.66 -18.01 -22.21
CA GLY A 204 -21.97 -19.27 -22.53
C GLY A 204 -20.85 -19.73 -21.58
N THR A 205 -20.46 -18.94 -20.57
CA THR A 205 -19.52 -19.45 -19.53
C THR A 205 -20.18 -20.55 -18.69
N ALA A 206 -19.49 -21.67 -18.48
CA ALA A 206 -20.00 -22.79 -17.71
C ALA A 206 -20.23 -22.38 -16.24
N MET A 207 -21.32 -22.86 -15.63
CA MET A 207 -21.72 -22.46 -14.27
C MET A 207 -20.62 -22.73 -13.22
N ARG A 208 -19.87 -23.83 -13.36
CA ARG A 208 -18.77 -24.17 -12.45
C ARG A 208 -17.63 -23.16 -12.53
N ASP A 209 -17.19 -22.83 -13.74
CA ASP A 209 -16.09 -21.88 -13.97
C ASP A 209 -16.49 -20.47 -13.51
N ARG A 210 -17.77 -20.10 -13.67
CA ARG A 210 -18.32 -18.86 -13.13
C ARG A 210 -18.16 -18.76 -11.62
N ILE A 211 -18.46 -19.83 -10.87
CA ILE A 211 -18.38 -19.82 -9.40
C ILE A 211 -16.94 -19.67 -8.93
N GLU A 212 -16.00 -20.42 -9.51
CA GLU A 212 -14.58 -20.34 -9.11
C GLU A 212 -13.99 -18.95 -9.40
N LEU A 213 -14.24 -18.42 -10.60
CA LEU A 213 -13.74 -17.12 -11.01
C LEU A 213 -14.38 -15.99 -10.20
N ARG A 214 -15.68 -16.11 -9.87
CA ARG A 214 -16.38 -15.22 -8.93
C ARG A 214 -15.66 -15.15 -7.61
N GLU A 215 -15.40 -16.31 -7.01
CA GLU A 215 -14.83 -16.40 -5.68
C GLU A 215 -13.43 -15.79 -5.66
N LYS A 216 -12.61 -16.05 -6.69
CA LYS A 216 -11.29 -15.44 -6.84
C LYS A 216 -11.37 -13.90 -6.92
N VAL A 217 -12.27 -13.38 -7.76
CA VAL A 217 -12.46 -11.93 -7.97
C VAL A 217 -13.01 -11.25 -6.71
N GLU A 218 -14.03 -11.84 -6.07
CA GLU A 218 -14.61 -11.32 -4.83
C GLU A 218 -13.60 -11.36 -3.67
N ARG A 219 -12.80 -12.43 -3.56
CA ARG A 219 -11.76 -12.55 -2.53
C ARG A 219 -10.66 -11.51 -2.73
N MET A 220 -10.25 -11.25 -3.97
CA MET A 220 -9.29 -10.19 -4.29
C MET A 220 -9.85 -8.80 -3.97
N TRP A 221 -11.11 -8.54 -4.34
CA TRP A 221 -11.79 -7.29 -4.04
C TRP A 221 -11.90 -7.05 -2.53
N ALA A 222 -12.32 -8.07 -1.77
CA ALA A 222 -12.45 -8.00 -0.32
C ALA A 222 -11.10 -7.76 0.36
N TYR A 223 -10.06 -8.49 -0.06
CA TYR A 223 -8.71 -8.33 0.45
C TYR A 223 -8.16 -6.91 0.24
N GLU A 224 -8.27 -6.38 -0.98
CA GLU A 224 -7.80 -5.01 -1.26
C GLU A 224 -8.65 -3.94 -0.57
N ASN A 225 -9.95 -4.17 -0.39
CA ASN A 225 -10.81 -3.27 0.39
C ASN A 225 -10.39 -3.24 1.87
N GLU A 226 -10.05 -4.40 2.44
CA GLU A 226 -9.54 -4.49 3.82
C GLU A 226 -8.20 -3.76 3.96
N LEU A 227 -7.26 -3.99 3.05
CA LEU A 227 -5.99 -3.26 3.01
C LEU A 227 -6.20 -1.74 2.87
N MET A 228 -7.16 -1.32 2.04
CA MET A 228 -7.50 0.09 1.89
C MET A 228 -8.02 0.67 3.23
N ARG A 229 -8.91 -0.03 3.93
CA ARG A 229 -9.40 0.41 5.26
C ARG A 229 -8.27 0.53 6.28
N GLU A 230 -7.34 -0.42 6.31
CA GLU A 230 -6.14 -0.30 7.13
C GLU A 230 -5.27 0.89 6.74
N SER A 231 -5.17 1.18 5.44
CA SER A 231 -4.39 2.31 4.93
C SER A 231 -4.99 3.65 5.39
N VAL A 232 -6.31 3.77 5.45
CA VAL A 232 -7.00 4.96 5.98
C VAL A 232 -6.68 5.16 7.47
N GLN A 233 -6.66 4.09 8.25
CA GLN A 233 -6.22 4.18 9.65
C GLN A 233 -4.74 4.59 9.79
N ARG A 234 -3.88 4.18 8.84
CA ARG A 234 -2.47 4.65 8.78
C ARG A 234 -2.39 6.13 8.44
N MET A 235 -3.27 6.63 7.56
CA MET A 235 -3.32 8.04 7.19
C MET A 235 -3.57 8.95 8.39
N ALA A 236 -4.51 8.60 9.27
CA ALA A 236 -4.78 9.37 10.49
C ALA A 236 -3.52 9.51 11.38
N ARG A 237 -2.74 8.43 11.49
CA ARG A 237 -1.47 8.44 12.22
C ARG A 237 -0.44 9.38 11.57
N HIS A 238 -0.30 9.32 10.25
CA HIS A 238 0.61 10.22 9.54
C HIS A 238 0.18 11.68 9.64
N ALA A 239 -1.13 11.97 9.64
CA ALA A 239 -1.64 13.32 9.87
C ALA A 239 -1.31 13.81 11.29
N THR A 240 -1.47 12.97 12.31
CA THR A 240 -1.07 13.34 13.69
C THR A 240 0.43 13.59 13.81
N ILE A 241 1.26 12.80 13.11
CA ILE A 241 2.71 12.98 13.08
C ILE A 241 3.06 14.30 12.38
N LEU A 242 2.47 14.56 11.21
CA LEU A 242 2.67 15.81 10.46
C LEU A 242 2.35 17.03 11.33
N GLY A 243 1.15 17.05 11.92
CA GLY A 243 0.71 18.12 12.78
C GLY A 243 1.62 18.29 14.01
N PHE A 244 1.99 17.18 14.65
CA PHE A 244 2.88 17.18 15.82
C PHE A 244 4.24 17.76 15.49
N ILE A 245 4.89 17.31 14.42
CA ILE A 245 6.19 17.81 13.98
C ILE A 245 6.11 19.32 13.72
N ALA A 246 5.11 19.76 12.95
CA ALA A 246 4.92 21.19 12.66
C ALA A 246 4.76 22.02 13.94
N SER A 247 3.91 21.54 14.86
CA SER A 247 3.65 22.27 16.11
C SER A 247 4.84 22.26 17.05
N ALA A 248 5.57 21.14 17.15
CA ALA A 248 6.80 21.04 17.94
C ALA A 248 7.86 22.04 17.45
N ILE A 249 8.05 22.13 16.14
CA ILE A 249 9.00 23.07 15.51
C ILE A 249 8.56 24.51 15.78
N LEU A 250 7.27 24.84 15.61
CA LEU A 250 6.77 26.19 15.85
C LEU A 250 6.82 26.59 17.33
N ILE A 251 6.56 25.66 18.26
CA ILE A 251 6.71 25.91 19.71
C ILE A 251 8.18 26.21 20.01
N ALA A 252 9.12 25.39 19.52
CA ALA A 252 10.55 25.60 19.74
C ALA A 252 11.02 26.95 19.15
N CYS A 253 10.62 27.27 17.91
CA CYS A 253 10.94 28.55 17.29
C CYS A 253 10.33 29.71 18.07
N GLY A 254 9.07 29.60 18.51
CA GLY A 254 8.39 30.64 19.30
C GLY A 254 9.09 30.90 20.63
N VAL A 255 9.52 29.85 21.35
CA VAL A 255 10.29 29.99 22.59
C VAL A 255 11.65 30.65 22.33
N ILE A 256 12.37 30.27 21.27
CA ILE A 256 13.66 30.89 20.91
C ILE A 256 13.49 32.37 20.57
N LEU A 257 12.49 32.70 19.74
CA LEU A 257 12.23 34.06 19.28
C LEU A 257 11.79 35.00 20.41
N LEU A 258 10.95 34.52 21.34
CA LEU A 258 10.34 35.38 22.35
C LEU A 258 11.12 35.42 23.68
N ARG A 259 11.84 34.35 24.03
CA ARG A 259 12.60 34.28 25.29
C ARG A 259 14.09 34.54 25.10
N TYR A 260 14.70 33.85 24.14
CA TYR A 260 16.15 33.75 24.08
C TYR A 260 16.81 34.80 23.20
N ALA A 261 16.07 35.40 22.26
CA ALA A 261 16.58 36.47 21.43
C ALA A 261 16.47 37.82 22.16
N ARG A 262 17.56 38.27 22.79
CA ARG A 262 17.63 39.61 23.41
C ARG A 262 17.95 40.70 22.39
N THR A 263 18.59 40.34 21.27
CA THR A 263 18.90 41.26 20.17
C THR A 263 18.36 40.71 18.84
N GLU A 264 17.76 41.58 18.02
CA GLU A 264 17.10 41.21 16.77
C GLU A 264 18.05 40.61 15.71
N ASN A 265 19.36 40.84 15.87
CA ASN A 265 20.40 40.40 14.93
C ASN A 265 21.16 39.15 15.39
N GLU A 266 20.81 38.57 16.54
CA GLU A 266 21.41 37.30 16.95
C GLU A 266 21.09 36.21 15.91
N LEU A 267 22.13 35.51 15.44
CA LEU A 267 22.00 34.43 14.47
C LEU A 267 20.91 33.42 14.86
N ARG A 268 20.76 33.13 16.16
CA ARG A 268 19.72 32.24 16.70
C ARG A 268 18.31 32.75 16.43
N HIS A 269 18.10 34.07 16.53
CA HIS A 269 16.82 34.71 16.21
C HIS A 269 16.50 34.57 14.73
N LEU A 270 17.47 34.90 13.86
CA LEU A 270 17.30 34.84 12.42
C LEU A 270 17.05 33.40 11.94
N VAL A 271 17.76 32.40 12.47
CA VAL A 271 17.55 30.99 12.13
C VAL A 271 16.21 30.48 12.64
N ALA A 272 15.80 30.82 13.87
CA ALA A 272 14.49 30.43 14.39
C ALA A 272 13.35 31.04 13.56
N LEU A 273 13.51 32.29 13.12
CA LEU A 273 12.56 32.97 12.23
C LEU A 273 12.47 32.29 10.87
N SER A 274 13.61 31.94 10.26
CA SER A 274 13.65 31.26 8.96
C SER A 274 13.02 29.87 9.04
N VAL A 275 13.32 29.09 10.09
CA VAL A 275 12.75 27.75 10.30
C VAL A 275 11.25 27.84 10.57
N GLY A 276 10.82 28.79 11.40
CA GLY A 276 9.40 29.05 11.65
C GLY A 276 8.63 29.35 10.36
N ALA A 277 9.16 30.27 9.55
CA ALA A 277 8.57 30.62 8.25
C ALA A 277 8.53 29.42 7.29
N ALA A 278 9.63 28.67 7.18
CA ALA A 278 9.70 27.49 6.33
C ALA A 278 8.69 26.41 6.76
N CYS A 279 8.58 26.17 8.07
CA CYS A 279 7.63 25.22 8.64
C CYS A 279 6.19 25.64 8.34
N THR A 280 5.83 26.91 8.55
CA THR A 280 4.47 27.42 8.28
C THR A 280 4.12 27.33 6.80
N VAL A 281 5.00 27.78 5.91
CA VAL A 281 4.75 27.74 4.45
C VAL A 281 4.69 26.29 3.95
N SER A 282 5.62 25.44 4.35
CA SER A 282 5.63 24.03 3.96
C SER A 282 4.39 23.29 4.48
N PHE A 283 4.01 23.50 5.74
CA PHE A 283 2.81 22.89 6.31
C PHE A 283 1.54 23.35 5.58
N THR A 284 1.38 24.65 5.33
CA THR A 284 0.19 25.19 4.66
C THR A 284 0.06 24.73 3.21
N LEU A 285 1.16 24.65 2.46
CA LEU A 285 1.17 24.11 1.09
C LEU A 285 0.78 22.63 1.06
N ASN A 286 1.40 21.81 1.92
CA ASN A 286 1.08 20.39 1.99
C ASN A 286 -0.36 20.15 2.46
N LEU A 287 -0.82 20.89 3.47
CA LEU A 287 -2.20 20.82 3.94
C LEU A 287 -3.19 21.22 2.84
N GLY A 288 -2.91 22.30 2.10
CA GLY A 288 -3.73 22.74 0.97
C GLY A 288 -3.84 21.67 -0.11
N GLN A 289 -2.72 21.04 -0.48
CA GLN A 289 -2.70 19.91 -1.42
C GLN A 289 -3.54 18.73 -0.91
N ILE A 290 -3.38 18.36 0.36
CA ILE A 290 -4.15 17.26 0.97
C ILE A 290 -5.65 17.59 0.98
N LEU A 291 -6.03 18.80 1.34
CA LEU A 291 -7.44 19.23 1.38
C LEU A 291 -8.04 19.28 -0.03
N PHE A 292 -7.30 19.77 -1.03
CA PHE A 292 -7.73 19.77 -2.42
C PHE A 292 -7.95 18.34 -2.92
N ARG A 293 -7.00 17.42 -2.67
CA ARG A 293 -7.17 16.01 -3.05
C ARG A 293 -8.27 15.31 -2.27
N SER A 294 -8.45 15.64 -1.00
CA SER A 294 -9.58 15.17 -0.20
C SER A 294 -10.92 15.65 -0.77
N ALA A 295 -10.98 16.86 -1.33
CA ALA A 295 -12.16 17.36 -2.04
C ALA A 295 -12.45 16.57 -3.32
N SER A 296 -11.40 16.11 -4.00
CA SER A 296 -11.52 15.23 -5.17
C SER A 296 -11.66 13.74 -4.83
N ASN A 297 -11.76 13.35 -3.55
CA ASN A 297 -11.74 11.95 -3.07
C ASN A 297 -10.49 11.16 -3.51
N ASP A 298 -9.34 11.82 -3.58
CA ASP A 298 -8.07 11.30 -4.10
C ASP A 298 -6.91 11.41 -3.10
N SER A 299 -7.23 11.54 -1.82
CA SER A 299 -6.23 11.65 -0.75
C SER A 299 -5.80 10.26 -0.27
N THR A 300 -4.50 9.99 -0.25
CA THR A 300 -3.95 8.71 0.22
C THR A 300 -3.09 8.86 1.48
N ALA A 301 -2.93 7.78 2.25
CA ALA A 301 -2.04 7.75 3.41
C ALA A 301 -0.59 8.15 3.07
N ARG A 302 -0.16 7.82 1.85
CA ARG A 302 1.17 8.14 1.34
C ARG A 302 1.39 9.64 1.25
N MET A 303 0.37 10.43 0.87
CA MET A 303 0.49 11.88 0.82
C MET A 303 0.78 12.49 2.19
N MET A 304 0.10 12.03 3.24
CA MET A 304 0.35 12.49 4.61
C MET A 304 1.76 12.12 5.08
N ALA A 305 2.21 10.89 4.79
CA ALA A 305 3.55 10.45 5.13
C ALA A 305 4.63 11.25 4.37
N PHE A 306 4.38 11.53 3.09
CA PHE A 306 5.24 12.35 2.26
C PHE A 306 5.30 13.79 2.78
N ALA A 307 4.16 14.40 3.10
CA ALA A 307 4.10 15.73 3.69
C ALA A 307 4.89 15.82 5.01
N ALA A 308 4.75 14.83 5.90
CA ALA A 308 5.49 14.78 7.17
C ALA A 308 7.02 14.70 6.92
N ARG A 309 7.44 13.85 5.97
CA ARG A 309 8.84 13.73 5.57
C ARG A 309 9.36 15.03 4.97
N THR A 310 8.63 15.62 4.04
CA THR A 310 9.00 16.87 3.36
C THR A 310 9.13 18.01 4.36
N LEU A 311 8.19 18.14 5.31
CA LEU A 311 8.27 19.14 6.37
C LEU A 311 9.54 18.99 7.20
N LEU A 312 9.89 17.76 7.60
CA LEU A 312 11.11 17.48 8.37
C LEU A 312 12.36 17.88 7.56
N ILE A 313 12.45 17.43 6.31
CA ILE A 313 13.63 17.70 5.49
C ILE A 313 13.75 19.20 5.20
N VAL A 314 12.65 19.90 4.87
CA VAL A 314 12.62 21.36 4.67
C VAL A 314 13.08 22.09 5.92
N SER A 315 12.63 21.66 7.10
CA SER A 315 13.00 22.30 8.37
C SER A 315 14.50 22.12 8.66
N VAL A 316 15.03 20.90 8.50
CA VAL A 316 16.46 20.60 8.68
C VAL A 316 17.32 21.35 7.66
N ALA A 317 16.92 21.34 6.39
CA ALA A 317 17.61 22.09 5.33
C ALA A 317 17.61 23.60 5.63
N THR A 318 16.51 24.13 6.16
CA THR A 318 16.42 25.55 6.55
C THR A 318 17.33 25.87 7.73
N VAL A 319 17.53 24.96 8.69
CA VAL A 319 18.52 25.15 9.77
C VAL A 319 19.92 25.28 9.16
N PHE A 320 20.34 24.32 8.33
CA PHE A 320 21.67 24.35 7.73
C PHE A 320 21.89 25.55 6.83
N LEU A 321 20.93 25.87 5.96
CA LEU A 321 21.03 26.99 5.03
C LEU A 321 20.92 28.32 5.76
N GLY A 322 20.06 28.41 6.78
CA GLY A 322 19.95 29.58 7.65
C GLY A 322 21.27 29.85 8.36
N VAL A 323 21.91 28.84 8.96
CA VAL A 323 23.24 29.00 9.54
C VAL A 323 24.25 29.39 8.47
N ALA A 324 24.34 28.70 7.34
CA ALA A 324 25.34 29.00 6.31
C ALA A 324 25.20 30.40 5.69
N LEU A 325 23.99 30.85 5.40
CA LEU A 325 23.74 32.14 4.74
C LEU A 325 23.69 33.31 5.72
N LEU A 326 23.29 33.09 6.97
CA LEU A 326 23.11 34.15 7.97
C LEU A 326 24.29 34.27 8.93
N SER A 327 25.24 33.31 8.95
CA SER A 327 26.48 33.39 9.76
C SER A 327 27.60 34.20 9.11
N GLY A 328 27.31 34.98 8.06
CA GLY A 328 28.30 35.78 7.34
C GLY A 328 29.07 36.72 8.30
N PRO A 329 30.40 36.58 8.44
CA PRO A 329 31.20 37.36 9.37
C PRO A 329 31.45 38.75 8.79
N GLU A 330 31.08 39.80 9.52
CA GLU A 330 31.60 41.18 9.44
C GLU A 330 31.47 41.99 8.12
N GLU A 331 31.11 41.40 6.98
CA GLU A 331 30.89 42.14 5.72
C GLU A 331 29.65 43.05 5.73
N ALA A 332 28.86 43.03 6.82
CA ALA A 332 27.74 43.93 7.07
C ALA A 332 28.13 45.42 7.27
N THR A 333 29.43 45.73 7.29
CA THR A 333 29.92 47.11 7.34
C THR A 333 30.01 47.78 5.97
N ASN A 334 29.98 47.03 4.86
CA ASN A 334 29.95 47.61 3.51
C ASN A 334 28.50 47.79 3.04
N THR A 335 27.97 49.00 3.26
CA THR A 335 26.62 49.46 2.90
C THR A 335 26.26 49.36 1.41
N ASP A 336 27.22 49.12 0.52
CA ASP A 336 27.00 49.22 -0.93
C ASP A 336 26.66 47.88 -1.63
N LYS A 337 26.74 46.74 -0.95
CA LYS A 337 26.40 45.43 -1.54
C LYS A 337 25.10 44.86 -0.96
N GLY A 338 23.97 45.23 -1.57
CA GLY A 338 22.77 44.41 -1.71
C GLY A 338 22.17 43.77 -0.44
N TYR A 339 21.43 44.57 0.32
CA TYR A 339 20.66 44.27 1.55
C TYR A 339 19.59 43.15 1.52
N LEU A 340 19.51 42.31 0.49
CA LEU A 340 18.35 41.39 0.36
C LEU A 340 18.35 40.24 1.39
N PHE A 341 19.50 39.88 1.96
CA PHE A 341 19.64 38.73 2.86
C PHE A 341 20.01 39.08 4.31
N GLN A 342 20.08 40.36 4.68
CA GLN A 342 20.40 40.76 6.05
C GLN A 342 19.15 41.00 6.90
N GLY A 343 19.27 40.68 8.19
CA GLY A 343 18.22 40.87 9.20
C GLY A 343 17.01 39.95 9.04
N TYR A 344 15.92 40.27 9.75
CA TYR A 344 14.72 39.45 9.81
C TYR A 344 14.07 39.23 8.42
N LYS A 345 14.16 40.20 7.51
CA LYS A 345 13.63 40.07 6.15
C LYS A 345 14.36 38.99 5.36
N GLY A 346 15.70 38.97 5.43
CA GLY A 346 16.52 37.94 4.79
C GLY A 346 16.22 36.54 5.34
N ALA A 347 16.10 36.41 6.66
CA ALA A 347 15.72 35.16 7.31
C ALA A 347 14.35 34.64 6.84
N LEU A 348 13.34 35.51 6.76
CA LEU A 348 12.02 35.14 6.21
C LEU A 348 12.12 34.70 4.75
N ILE A 349 12.84 35.45 3.91
CA ILE A 349 13.03 35.12 2.49
C ILE A 349 13.70 33.75 2.35
N VAL A 350 14.74 33.47 3.13
CA VAL A 350 15.42 32.16 3.14
C VAL A 350 14.44 31.06 3.54
N GLY A 351 13.68 31.24 4.62
CA GLY A 351 12.69 30.26 5.07
C GLY A 351 11.62 29.95 4.02
N VAL A 352 11.03 31.01 3.44
CA VAL A 352 10.00 30.88 2.39
C VAL A 352 10.59 30.25 1.13
N ALA A 353 11.78 30.68 0.70
CA ALA A 353 12.45 30.13 -0.47
C ALA A 353 12.75 28.63 -0.30
N VAL A 354 13.26 28.21 0.86
CA VAL A 354 13.51 26.78 1.14
C VAL A 354 12.21 25.99 1.19
N ALA A 355 11.12 26.54 1.72
CA ALA A 355 9.83 25.87 1.71
C ALA A 355 9.25 25.69 0.30
N LEU A 356 9.38 26.69 -0.58
CA LEU A 356 8.89 26.63 -1.97
C LEU A 356 9.77 25.77 -2.88
N LEU A 357 11.09 25.86 -2.71
CA LEU A 357 12.07 25.19 -3.55
C LEU A 357 12.45 23.80 -3.02
N GLY A 358 12.09 23.47 -1.77
CA GLY A 358 12.69 22.43 -0.95
C GLY A 358 12.98 21.13 -1.68
N GLU A 359 11.98 20.51 -2.31
CA GLU A 359 12.20 19.24 -3.00
C GLU A 359 13.07 19.36 -4.25
N ARG A 360 12.98 20.48 -4.98
CA ARG A 360 13.82 20.74 -6.16
C ARG A 360 15.26 21.06 -5.76
N VAL A 361 15.45 21.81 -4.67
CA VAL A 361 16.78 22.11 -4.11
C VAL A 361 17.38 20.87 -3.50
N LEU A 362 16.61 20.06 -2.78
CA LEU A 362 17.07 18.76 -2.28
C LEU A 362 17.49 17.86 -3.43
N ARG A 363 16.67 17.73 -4.49
CA ARG A 363 17.06 16.97 -5.69
C ARG A 363 18.33 17.54 -6.32
N ALA A 364 18.41 18.85 -6.53
CA ALA A 364 19.61 19.48 -7.09
C ALA A 364 20.86 19.26 -6.21
N VAL A 365 20.73 19.32 -4.88
CA VAL A 365 21.81 19.08 -3.93
C VAL A 365 22.18 17.60 -3.89
N THR A 366 21.20 16.69 -3.90
CA THR A 366 21.46 15.24 -3.92
C THR A 366 22.04 14.79 -5.26
N ASP A 367 21.58 15.35 -6.37
CA ASP A 367 22.10 15.09 -7.71
C ASP A 367 23.52 15.60 -7.80
N ARG A 368 23.79 16.81 -7.30
CA ARG A 368 25.15 17.36 -7.23
C ARG A 368 26.04 16.53 -6.30
N ALA A 369 25.56 16.11 -5.13
CA ALA A 369 26.30 15.22 -4.24
C ALA A 369 26.57 13.85 -4.89
N ALA A 370 25.59 13.28 -5.59
CA ALA A 370 25.74 12.02 -6.32
C ALA A 370 26.75 12.14 -7.46
N THR A 371 26.74 13.25 -8.22
CA THR A 371 27.77 13.52 -9.25
C THR A 371 29.17 13.65 -8.64
N ILE A 372 29.30 14.30 -7.48
CA ILE A 372 30.58 14.43 -6.76
C ILE A 372 31.06 13.07 -6.24
N LEU A 373 30.14 12.22 -5.80
CA LEU A 373 30.42 10.87 -5.29
C LEU A 373 30.57 9.82 -6.40
N GLY A 374 30.43 10.21 -7.68
CA GLY A 374 30.49 9.28 -8.81
C GLY A 374 29.34 8.26 -8.83
N VAL A 375 28.28 8.47 -8.05
CA VAL A 375 27.10 7.62 -8.05
C VAL A 375 26.24 8.05 -9.23
N GLY A 376 26.17 7.21 -10.27
CA GLY A 376 25.27 7.44 -11.39
C GLY A 376 23.84 7.61 -10.88
N THR A 377 23.33 8.83 -10.93
CA THR A 377 21.91 9.08 -10.69
C THR A 377 21.16 8.42 -11.85
N THR A 378 20.49 7.30 -11.59
CA THR A 378 19.49 6.77 -12.51
C THR A 378 18.42 7.84 -12.63
N ALA A 379 18.53 8.65 -13.70
CA ALA A 379 17.47 9.57 -14.04
C ALA A 379 16.16 8.77 -14.09
N PRO A 380 15.08 9.24 -13.44
CA PRO A 380 13.79 8.57 -13.57
C PRO A 380 13.50 8.45 -15.06
N ILE A 381 13.25 7.23 -15.52
CA ILE A 381 13.02 6.90 -16.93
C ILE A 381 11.83 7.77 -17.39
N ARG A 382 12.13 8.91 -18.00
CA ARG A 382 11.15 9.90 -18.48
C ARG A 382 10.55 9.53 -19.84
N GLY A 383 10.72 8.27 -20.28
CA GLY A 383 9.91 7.69 -21.34
C GLY A 383 8.82 6.87 -20.68
N SER A 384 7.67 7.47 -20.38
CA SER A 384 6.55 6.73 -19.82
C SER A 384 6.05 5.73 -20.86
N ASP A 385 6.36 4.45 -20.68
CA ASP A 385 5.75 3.36 -21.46
C ASP A 385 4.20 3.40 -21.39
N LEU A 386 3.65 4.13 -20.41
CA LEU A 386 2.24 4.45 -20.27
C LEU A 386 1.68 5.33 -21.41
N GLY A 387 2.50 6.10 -22.12
CA GLY A 387 2.07 6.88 -23.28
C GLY A 387 1.61 6.03 -24.47
N LEU A 388 1.80 4.71 -24.41
CA LEU A 388 1.32 3.74 -25.40
C LEU A 388 -0.13 3.30 -25.17
N ILE A 389 -0.72 3.74 -24.07
CA ILE A 389 -2.07 3.37 -23.64
C ILE A 389 -3.01 4.50 -24.06
N ASP A 390 -3.96 4.16 -24.94
CA ASP A 390 -4.92 5.11 -25.46
C ASP A 390 -5.94 5.49 -24.38
N GLY A 391 -6.15 6.81 -24.23
CA GLY A 391 -7.08 7.40 -23.26
C GLY A 391 -6.47 7.75 -21.90
N LEU A 392 -5.14 7.72 -21.80
CA LEU A 392 -4.36 8.08 -20.62
C LEU A 392 -3.75 9.47 -20.84
N ASN A 393 -4.20 10.47 -20.07
CA ASN A 393 -3.69 11.84 -20.17
C ASN A 393 -2.44 12.00 -19.30
N ASP A 394 -1.67 13.08 -19.49
CA ASP A 394 -0.47 13.36 -18.68
C ASP A 394 -0.77 13.44 -17.17
N ASP A 395 -1.94 13.99 -16.81
CA ASP A 395 -2.41 14.01 -15.42
C ASP A 395 -2.69 12.59 -14.90
N ASP A 396 -3.22 11.71 -15.76
CA ASP A 396 -3.45 10.32 -15.39
C ASP A 396 -2.12 9.57 -15.20
N VAL A 397 -1.13 9.80 -16.09
CA VAL A 397 0.23 9.26 -15.98
C VAL A 397 0.87 9.71 -14.68
N ALA A 398 0.83 11.01 -14.37
CA ALA A 398 1.40 11.57 -13.15
C ALA A 398 0.74 10.94 -11.92
N ARG A 399 -0.58 10.78 -11.93
CA ARG A 399 -1.29 10.17 -10.81
C ARG A 399 -1.00 8.68 -10.65
N LEU A 400 -0.90 7.92 -11.73
CA LEU A 400 -0.50 6.51 -11.69
C LEU A 400 0.95 6.35 -11.20
N ALA A 401 1.85 7.25 -11.59
CA ALA A 401 3.24 7.26 -11.12
C ALA A 401 3.32 7.48 -9.60
N GLU A 402 2.43 8.29 -9.01
CA GLU A 402 2.34 8.44 -7.55
C GLU A 402 1.98 7.12 -6.85
N GLU A 403 1.20 6.26 -7.50
CA GLU A 403 0.88 4.91 -7.03
C GLU A 403 1.98 3.88 -7.33
N ARG A 404 3.11 4.31 -7.88
CA ARG A 404 4.23 3.49 -8.36
C ARG A 404 3.86 2.63 -9.57
N ILE A 405 2.97 3.14 -10.39
CA ILE A 405 2.66 2.58 -11.70
C ILE A 405 3.31 3.51 -12.72
N ASP A 406 4.57 3.23 -13.04
CA ASP A 406 5.42 4.05 -13.92
C ASP A 406 5.58 3.45 -15.33
N SER A 407 5.13 2.20 -15.52
CA SER A 407 5.26 1.45 -16.77
C SER A 407 3.97 0.73 -17.13
N ALA A 408 3.80 0.44 -18.43
CA ALA A 408 2.71 -0.42 -18.91
C ALA A 408 2.75 -1.80 -18.24
N HIS A 409 3.95 -2.34 -17.99
CA HIS A 409 4.11 -3.60 -17.26
C HIS A 409 3.57 -3.52 -15.83
N ALA A 410 3.93 -2.46 -15.08
CA ALA A 410 3.41 -2.27 -13.72
C ALA A 410 1.88 -2.11 -13.71
N LEU A 411 1.31 -1.43 -14.72
CA LEU A 411 -0.14 -1.26 -14.83
C LEU A 411 -0.85 -2.58 -15.14
N ALA A 412 -0.26 -3.41 -16.01
CA ALA A 412 -0.82 -4.69 -16.44
C ALA A 412 -1.02 -5.68 -15.29
N PHE A 413 -0.07 -5.72 -14.34
CA PHE A 413 -0.06 -6.72 -13.26
C PHE A 413 -0.46 -6.17 -11.88
N MET A 414 -0.80 -4.88 -11.78
CA MET A 414 -1.34 -4.36 -10.53
C MET A 414 -2.77 -4.85 -10.32
N PRO A 415 -3.18 -5.27 -9.11
CA PRO A 415 -4.56 -5.69 -8.86
C PRO A 415 -5.55 -4.58 -9.21
N THR A 416 -6.54 -4.88 -10.05
CA THR A 416 -7.58 -3.93 -10.46
C THR A 416 -8.27 -3.24 -9.28
N PRO A 417 -8.67 -3.96 -8.20
CA PRO A 417 -9.29 -3.33 -7.03
C PRO A 417 -8.36 -2.32 -6.34
N ARG A 418 -7.04 -2.58 -6.33
CA ARG A 418 -6.07 -1.69 -5.71
C ARG A 418 -6.00 -0.34 -6.42
N ILE A 419 -6.05 -0.32 -7.75
CA ILE A 419 -6.12 0.94 -8.51
C ILE A 419 -7.46 1.63 -8.24
N PHE A 420 -8.56 0.88 -8.23
CA PHE A 420 -9.90 1.42 -7.98
C PHE A 420 -10.02 2.09 -6.59
N PHE A 421 -9.49 1.48 -5.54
CA PHE A 421 -9.58 2.03 -4.19
C PHE A 421 -8.60 3.19 -3.93
N ASN A 422 -7.47 3.25 -4.64
CA ASN A 422 -6.44 4.28 -4.43
C ASN A 422 -6.53 5.48 -5.38
N THR A 423 -7.38 5.42 -6.41
CA THR A 423 -7.55 6.49 -7.40
C THR A 423 -9.00 6.93 -7.50
N THR A 424 -9.27 7.99 -8.27
CA THR A 424 -10.63 8.47 -8.55
C THR A 424 -11.23 7.88 -9.82
N TYR A 425 -10.51 7.02 -10.53
CA TYR A 425 -10.98 6.47 -11.80
C TYR A 425 -12.14 5.50 -11.61
N SER A 426 -12.97 5.39 -12.65
CA SER A 426 -14.01 4.37 -12.73
C SER A 426 -13.40 3.01 -12.97
N LEU A 427 -14.08 1.95 -12.51
CA LEU A 427 -13.63 0.57 -12.73
C LEU A 427 -13.45 0.27 -14.22
N GLN A 428 -14.36 0.76 -15.07
CA GLN A 428 -14.30 0.57 -16.52
C GLN A 428 -13.03 1.18 -17.13
N ARG A 429 -12.73 2.44 -16.79
CA ARG A 429 -11.56 3.15 -17.32
C ARG A 429 -10.27 2.45 -16.91
N ILE A 430 -10.20 1.97 -15.67
CA ILE A 430 -9.05 1.18 -15.18
C ILE A 430 -8.93 -0.11 -15.99
N CYS A 431 -10.04 -0.84 -16.18
CA CYS A 431 -10.02 -2.08 -16.94
C CYS A 431 -9.55 -1.86 -18.38
N ASP A 432 -10.03 -0.81 -19.05
CA ASP A 432 -9.65 -0.48 -20.42
C ASP A 432 -8.14 -0.16 -20.55
N TRP A 433 -7.56 0.50 -19.54
CA TRP A 433 -6.12 0.77 -19.51
C TRP A 433 -5.30 -0.49 -19.21
N GLN A 434 -5.74 -1.30 -18.25
CA GLN A 434 -5.08 -2.57 -17.92
C GLN A 434 -5.16 -3.56 -19.08
N ASP A 435 -6.24 -3.55 -19.84
CA ASP A 435 -6.45 -4.44 -20.99
C ASP A 435 -5.44 -4.15 -22.11
N GLN A 436 -5.22 -2.87 -22.39
CA GLN A 436 -4.19 -2.42 -23.32
C GLN A 436 -2.78 -2.70 -22.79
N ALA A 437 -2.55 -2.49 -21.50
CA ALA A 437 -1.27 -2.74 -20.85
C ALA A 437 -0.89 -4.22 -20.86
N LEU A 438 -1.84 -5.12 -20.57
CA LEU A 438 -1.66 -6.57 -20.64
C LEU A 438 -1.33 -7.02 -22.06
N LEU A 439 -1.98 -6.43 -23.07
CA LEU A 439 -1.64 -6.73 -24.46
C LEU A 439 -0.18 -6.39 -24.75
N ILE A 440 0.24 -5.16 -24.42
CA ILE A 440 1.62 -4.71 -24.61
C ILE A 440 2.60 -5.60 -23.83
N ALA A 441 2.27 -5.99 -22.59
CA ALA A 441 3.12 -6.82 -21.75
C ALA A 441 3.27 -8.26 -22.27
N ARG A 442 2.23 -8.84 -22.88
CA ARG A 442 2.23 -10.23 -23.35
C ARG A 442 2.78 -10.38 -24.76
N VAL A 443 2.37 -9.53 -25.70
CA VAL A 443 2.78 -9.66 -27.12
C VAL A 443 3.93 -8.73 -27.50
N GLY A 444 4.24 -7.75 -26.65
CA GLY A 444 5.22 -6.70 -26.94
C GLY A 444 4.61 -5.50 -27.66
N ARG A 445 5.24 -4.33 -27.53
CA ARG A 445 4.78 -3.05 -28.10
C ARG A 445 4.48 -3.12 -29.60
N THR A 446 5.41 -3.65 -30.39
CA THR A 446 5.29 -3.69 -31.86
C THR A 446 4.12 -4.56 -32.30
N ASN A 447 3.97 -5.76 -31.72
CA ASN A 447 2.89 -6.66 -32.07
C ASN A 447 1.53 -6.15 -31.58
N ALA A 448 1.49 -5.48 -30.42
CA ALA A 448 0.29 -4.82 -29.94
C ALA A 448 -0.17 -3.72 -30.91
N GLN A 449 0.76 -2.92 -31.47
CA GLN A 449 0.45 -1.92 -32.49
C GLN A 449 -0.08 -2.56 -33.78
N LEU A 450 0.56 -3.63 -34.27
CA LEU A 450 0.09 -4.37 -35.45
C LEU A 450 -1.31 -4.96 -35.26
N LEU A 451 -1.59 -5.52 -34.07
CA LEU A 451 -2.92 -6.02 -33.70
C LEU A 451 -3.99 -4.90 -33.71
N ARG A 452 -3.64 -3.70 -33.23
CA ARG A 452 -4.55 -2.54 -33.26
C ARG A 452 -4.82 -2.07 -34.69
N GLU A 453 -3.77 -1.92 -35.51
CA GLU A 453 -3.88 -1.35 -36.85
C GLU A 453 -4.51 -2.31 -37.86
N GLN A 454 -4.14 -3.60 -37.83
CA GLN A 454 -4.55 -4.55 -38.86
C GLN A 454 -5.80 -5.33 -38.48
N TYR A 455 -6.02 -5.58 -37.19
CA TYR A 455 -7.10 -6.45 -36.69
C TYR A 455 -8.10 -5.72 -35.78
N LEU A 456 -7.93 -4.40 -35.58
CA LEU A 456 -8.75 -3.58 -34.69
C LEU A 456 -8.82 -4.11 -33.24
N VAL A 457 -7.80 -4.88 -32.83
CA VAL A 457 -7.71 -5.46 -31.49
C VAL A 457 -7.06 -4.44 -30.56
N ARG A 458 -7.88 -3.76 -29.76
CA ARG A 458 -7.42 -2.70 -28.84
C ARG A 458 -6.64 -3.24 -27.63
N GLY A 459 -7.11 -4.34 -27.04
CA GLY A 459 -6.60 -4.88 -25.79
C GLY A 459 -6.60 -6.41 -25.72
N ALA A 460 -6.11 -6.93 -24.59
CA ALA A 460 -5.86 -8.34 -24.37
C ALA A 460 -7.13 -9.21 -24.36
N ILE A 461 -8.26 -8.69 -23.88
CA ILE A 461 -9.56 -9.39 -23.86
C ILE A 461 -10.02 -9.67 -25.30
N ALA A 462 -9.96 -8.67 -26.17
CA ALA A 462 -10.30 -8.83 -27.58
C ALA A 462 -9.29 -9.77 -28.29
N ALA A 463 -8.00 -9.65 -27.98
CA ALA A 463 -6.98 -10.55 -28.51
C ALA A 463 -7.23 -12.01 -28.09
N ARG A 464 -7.67 -12.23 -26.85
CA ARG A 464 -8.03 -13.55 -26.32
C ARG A 464 -9.28 -14.11 -27.00
N GLN A 465 -10.28 -13.29 -27.29
CA GLN A 465 -11.47 -13.71 -28.04
C GLN A 465 -11.09 -14.14 -29.46
N LEU A 466 -10.29 -13.33 -30.17
CA LEU A 466 -9.75 -13.68 -31.48
C LEU A 466 -8.92 -14.97 -31.42
N ALA A 467 -8.08 -15.13 -30.39
CA ALA A 467 -7.30 -16.35 -30.18
C ALA A 467 -8.18 -17.59 -29.94
N ARG A 468 -9.31 -17.46 -29.23
CA ARG A 468 -10.28 -18.55 -29.01
C ARG A 468 -11.02 -18.94 -30.29
N GLU A 469 -11.36 -17.97 -31.14
CA GLU A 469 -11.95 -18.24 -32.45
C GLU A 469 -11.00 -19.04 -33.33
N ILE A 470 -9.70 -18.74 -33.26
CA ILE A 470 -8.66 -19.31 -34.11
C ILE A 470 -8.15 -20.68 -33.61
N VAL A 471 -7.88 -20.80 -32.31
CA VAL A 471 -7.30 -22.02 -31.71
C VAL A 471 -8.40 -23.02 -31.32
N GLY A 472 -9.65 -22.58 -31.31
CA GLY A 472 -10.80 -23.31 -30.79
C GLY A 472 -10.89 -23.25 -29.26
N PRO A 473 -12.00 -23.75 -28.67
CA PRO A 473 -12.17 -23.78 -27.23
C PRO A 473 -11.05 -24.60 -26.56
N SER A 474 -10.39 -24.01 -25.55
CA SER A 474 -9.31 -24.66 -24.81
C SER A 474 -9.83 -25.98 -24.22
N ARG A 475 -9.34 -27.11 -24.75
CA ARG A 475 -9.71 -28.48 -24.31
C ARG A 475 -9.27 -28.81 -22.88
N SER A 476 -8.62 -27.86 -22.20
CA SER A 476 -7.73 -28.09 -21.07
C SER A 476 -8.46 -28.30 -19.72
N ALA A 477 -9.72 -27.89 -19.55
CA ALA A 477 -10.41 -28.02 -18.27
C ALA A 477 -11.32 -29.27 -18.17
N SER A 478 -12.01 -29.64 -19.25
CA SER A 478 -13.00 -30.73 -19.21
C SER A 478 -12.39 -32.12 -19.42
N SER A 479 -11.22 -32.20 -20.06
CA SER A 479 -10.62 -33.48 -20.45
C SER A 479 -9.64 -34.06 -19.42
N ALA A 480 -9.06 -33.24 -18.54
CA ALA A 480 -8.08 -33.71 -17.55
C ALA A 480 -8.75 -34.28 -16.28
N LEU A 481 -10.02 -33.95 -16.02
CA LEU A 481 -10.78 -34.45 -14.86
C LEU A 481 -11.65 -35.68 -15.16
N ARG A 482 -11.77 -36.09 -16.43
CA ARG A 482 -12.34 -37.40 -16.79
C ARG A 482 -11.22 -38.43 -16.60
N GLY A 483 -11.24 -39.10 -15.46
CA GLY A 483 -10.35 -40.25 -15.23
C GLY A 483 -10.50 -41.32 -16.32
N PRO A 484 -9.56 -42.27 -16.46
CA PRO A 484 -9.56 -43.31 -17.49
C PRO A 484 -10.73 -44.31 -17.41
N THR A 485 -11.65 -44.13 -16.49
CA THR A 485 -12.68 -45.11 -16.14
C THR A 485 -14.02 -44.67 -16.74
N GLU A 486 -14.54 -45.52 -17.62
CA GLU A 486 -15.90 -45.52 -18.17
C GLU A 486 -16.15 -44.66 -19.41
N SER A 487 -15.68 -45.14 -20.57
CA SER A 487 -16.43 -44.97 -21.83
C SER A 487 -16.40 -46.28 -22.62
N TRP A 488 -17.39 -47.13 -22.36
CA TRP A 488 -17.68 -48.39 -23.06
C TRP A 488 -19.05 -48.28 -23.77
N SER A 489 -19.32 -47.14 -24.39
CA SER A 489 -20.43 -46.93 -25.30
C SER A 489 -19.86 -46.43 -26.62
N GLY A 490 -19.86 -47.30 -27.63
CA GLY A 490 -19.30 -47.05 -28.95
C GLY A 490 -20.09 -46.05 -29.79
N GLU A 491 -20.17 -44.79 -29.35
CA GLU A 491 -20.33 -43.69 -30.30
C GLU A 491 -18.97 -43.42 -30.96
N PRO A 492 -18.90 -43.40 -32.30
CA PRO A 492 -17.67 -43.10 -33.01
C PRO A 492 -17.21 -41.70 -32.58
N ILE A 493 -16.01 -41.64 -32.00
CA ILE A 493 -15.27 -40.41 -31.77
C ILE A 493 -15.22 -39.69 -33.12
N SER A 494 -16.02 -38.65 -33.27
CA SER A 494 -15.98 -37.78 -34.44
C SER A 494 -14.60 -37.13 -34.44
N VAL A 495 -13.74 -37.65 -35.32
CA VAL A 495 -12.46 -37.03 -35.66
C VAL A 495 -12.81 -35.59 -36.06
N PRO A 496 -12.17 -34.56 -35.46
CA PRO A 496 -12.41 -33.19 -35.84
C PRO A 496 -12.19 -33.11 -37.34
N SER A 497 -13.22 -32.71 -38.08
CA SER A 497 -13.12 -32.34 -39.48
C SER A 497 -11.86 -31.49 -39.67
N GLU A 498 -11.02 -31.85 -40.65
CA GLU A 498 -9.83 -31.06 -40.98
C GLU A 498 -10.24 -29.59 -41.04
N PRO A 499 -9.48 -28.67 -40.39
CA PRO A 499 -9.79 -27.26 -40.45
C PRO A 499 -9.89 -26.88 -41.93
N GLN A 500 -11.01 -26.27 -42.32
CA GLN A 500 -11.24 -25.79 -43.68
C GLN A 500 -9.99 -25.03 -44.15
N GLU A 501 -9.58 -25.22 -45.40
CA GLU A 501 -8.37 -24.59 -45.96
C GLU A 501 -8.33 -23.08 -45.68
N ASP A 502 -9.50 -22.43 -45.74
CA ASP A 502 -9.70 -21.01 -45.42
C ASP A 502 -9.23 -20.62 -44.01
N GLU A 503 -9.40 -21.50 -43.02
CA GLU A 503 -9.01 -21.24 -41.63
C GLU A 503 -7.49 -21.36 -41.45
N ARG A 504 -6.87 -22.34 -42.12
CA ARG A 504 -5.41 -22.48 -42.18
C ARG A 504 -4.76 -21.28 -42.87
N ASP A 505 -5.38 -20.74 -43.90
CA ASP A 505 -4.88 -19.57 -44.61
C ASP A 505 -5.03 -18.28 -43.79
N ARG A 506 -6.15 -18.10 -43.08
CA ARG A 506 -6.31 -17.01 -42.09
C ARG A 506 -5.27 -17.08 -40.99
N LEU A 507 -5.05 -18.29 -40.44
CA LEU A 507 -4.01 -18.56 -39.45
C LEU A 507 -2.62 -18.22 -39.97
N ARG A 508 -2.31 -18.58 -41.21
CA ARG A 508 -1.02 -18.29 -41.85
C ARG A 508 -0.85 -16.79 -42.09
N ALA A 509 -1.90 -16.09 -42.51
CA ALA A 509 -1.90 -14.65 -42.69
C ALA A 509 -1.67 -13.92 -41.36
N LEU A 510 -2.36 -14.33 -40.29
CA LEU A 510 -2.22 -13.75 -38.95
C LEU A 510 -0.88 -14.09 -38.31
N ALA A 511 -0.39 -15.32 -38.46
CA ALA A 511 0.96 -15.69 -38.05
C ALA A 511 2.02 -14.80 -38.72
N LYS A 512 1.89 -14.60 -40.04
CA LYS A 512 2.79 -13.75 -40.82
C LYS A 512 2.70 -12.28 -40.40
N ALA A 513 1.49 -11.78 -40.13
CA ALA A 513 1.25 -10.42 -39.68
C ALA A 513 1.87 -10.14 -38.29
N LEU A 514 1.78 -11.10 -37.37
CA LEU A 514 2.38 -11.01 -36.03
C LEU A 514 3.89 -11.32 -35.98
N GLY A 515 4.52 -11.50 -37.15
CA GLY A 515 5.95 -11.78 -37.25
C GLY A 515 6.36 -13.20 -36.82
N PHE A 516 5.41 -14.13 -36.67
CA PHE A 516 5.74 -15.53 -36.41
C PHE A 516 6.25 -16.21 -37.68
N THR A 517 7.35 -16.97 -37.57
CA THR A 517 7.94 -17.66 -38.72
C THR A 517 7.16 -18.89 -39.15
N GLY A 518 6.17 -19.33 -38.35
CA GLY A 518 5.31 -20.46 -38.67
C GLY A 518 4.03 -20.49 -37.85
N ILE A 519 3.01 -21.18 -38.37
CA ILE A 519 1.67 -21.31 -37.77
C ILE A 519 1.75 -21.89 -36.34
N ASN A 520 2.62 -22.87 -36.10
CA ASN A 520 2.78 -23.47 -34.77
C ASN A 520 3.27 -22.47 -33.71
N GLN A 521 4.17 -21.54 -34.08
CA GLN A 521 4.61 -20.49 -33.16
C GLN A 521 3.50 -19.49 -32.89
N ALA A 522 2.71 -19.14 -33.90
CA ALA A 522 1.54 -18.28 -33.72
C ALA A 522 0.48 -18.93 -32.84
N VAL A 523 0.20 -20.22 -33.04
CA VAL A 523 -0.74 -20.97 -32.19
C VAL A 523 -0.22 -21.03 -30.75
N LEU A 524 1.08 -21.28 -30.53
CA LEU A 524 1.67 -21.27 -29.18
C LEU A 524 1.59 -19.88 -28.53
N GLY A 525 1.88 -18.82 -29.29
CA GLY A 525 1.78 -17.43 -28.83
C GLY A 525 0.35 -16.99 -28.55
N LEU A 526 -0.62 -17.41 -29.35
CA LEU A 526 -2.04 -17.12 -29.11
C LEU A 526 -2.58 -17.95 -27.95
N ARG A 527 -2.12 -19.19 -27.78
CA ARG A 527 -2.54 -20.06 -26.67
C ARG A 527 -2.13 -19.49 -25.31
N CYS A 528 -1.00 -18.77 -25.23
CA CYS A 528 -0.62 -18.11 -23.99
C CYS A 528 -1.61 -17.00 -23.59
N LEU A 529 -2.34 -16.39 -24.54
CA LEU A 529 -3.41 -15.44 -24.27
C LEU A 529 -4.73 -16.13 -23.91
N VAL A 530 -5.03 -17.28 -24.54
CA VAL A 530 -6.25 -18.07 -24.28
C VAL A 530 -6.30 -18.56 -22.84
N ASP A 531 -5.18 -19.10 -22.35
CA ASP A 531 -5.08 -19.70 -21.03
C ASP A 531 -4.58 -18.70 -19.95
N ASP A 532 -4.56 -17.39 -20.25
CA ASP A 532 -4.11 -16.36 -19.30
C ASP A 532 -5.18 -16.03 -18.25
N GLU A 533 -4.90 -16.39 -16.99
CA GLU A 533 -5.76 -16.08 -15.84
C GLU A 533 -5.90 -14.57 -15.62
N GLU A 534 -4.88 -13.75 -15.93
CA GLU A 534 -4.93 -12.30 -15.74
C GLU A 534 -5.97 -11.64 -16.66
N ILE A 535 -5.97 -12.04 -17.94
CA ILE A 535 -6.94 -11.56 -18.92
C ILE A 535 -8.36 -12.03 -18.55
N GLU A 536 -8.48 -13.25 -18.03
CA GLU A 536 -9.76 -13.79 -17.56
C GLU A 536 -10.35 -13.02 -16.38
N ARG A 537 -9.53 -12.73 -15.38
CA ARG A 537 -9.94 -11.93 -14.22
C ARG A 537 -10.32 -10.51 -14.67
N LEU A 538 -9.53 -9.91 -15.56
CA LEU A 538 -9.82 -8.58 -16.07
C LEU A 538 -11.13 -8.53 -16.86
N GLU A 539 -11.43 -9.56 -17.67
CA GLU A 539 -12.70 -9.68 -18.40
C GLU A 539 -13.92 -9.73 -17.45
N VAL A 540 -13.75 -10.31 -16.26
CA VAL A 540 -14.78 -10.30 -15.23
C VAL A 540 -14.91 -8.93 -14.58
N PHE A 541 -13.80 -8.27 -14.24
CA PHE A 541 -13.83 -6.91 -13.70
C PHE A 541 -14.46 -5.91 -14.68
N SER A 542 -14.14 -6.01 -15.98
CA SER A 542 -14.67 -5.12 -17.02
C SER A 542 -16.18 -5.30 -17.26
N ARG A 543 -16.76 -6.42 -16.81
CA ARG A 543 -18.22 -6.66 -16.84
C ARG A 543 -18.89 -6.42 -15.49
N SER A 544 -18.10 -6.21 -14.45
CA SER A 544 -18.61 -6.02 -13.09
C SER A 544 -18.99 -4.57 -12.85
N VAL A 545 -19.99 -4.36 -11.99
CA VAL A 545 -20.44 -3.02 -11.61
C VAL A 545 -20.21 -2.81 -10.12
N PRO A 546 -19.49 -1.77 -9.69
CA PRO A 546 -19.39 -1.42 -8.28
C PRO A 546 -20.73 -0.86 -7.81
N VAL A 547 -21.34 -1.50 -6.81
CA VAL A 547 -22.63 -1.15 -6.21
C VAL A 547 -22.41 -0.69 -4.77
N TRP A 548 -23.08 0.39 -4.36
CA TRP A 548 -23.01 0.90 -3.00
C TRP A 548 -23.68 -0.07 -2.02
N LYS A 549 -23.02 -0.39 -0.88
CA LYS A 549 -23.50 -1.39 0.09
C LYS A 549 -24.89 -1.09 0.67
N ASP A 550 -25.25 0.19 0.82
CA ASP A 550 -26.51 0.64 1.42
C ASP A 550 -27.60 1.00 0.39
N ALA A 551 -27.35 0.81 -0.91
CA ALA A 551 -28.36 0.99 -1.95
C ALA A 551 -29.35 -0.18 -1.90
N GLY A 552 -30.09 -0.31 -0.81
CA GLY A 552 -31.16 -1.27 -0.59
C GLY A 552 -30.73 -2.72 -0.81
N THR A 553 -30.65 -3.49 0.26
CA THR A 553 -31.07 -4.89 0.20
C THR A 553 -32.56 -4.96 -0.17
N GLU A 554 -32.93 -4.53 -1.37
CA GLU A 554 -33.82 -5.38 -2.13
C GLU A 554 -33.03 -6.67 -2.25
N HIS A 555 -33.52 -7.71 -1.58
CA HIS A 555 -33.24 -9.06 -2.01
C HIS A 555 -33.66 -9.13 -3.48
N VAL A 556 -32.77 -8.70 -4.37
CA VAL A 556 -32.60 -9.33 -5.67
C VAL A 556 -32.26 -10.75 -5.28
N ARG A 557 -33.32 -11.54 -5.00
CA ARG A 557 -33.30 -12.97 -5.23
C ARG A 557 -32.57 -13.05 -6.55
N ASP A 558 -31.44 -13.75 -6.55
CA ASP A 558 -30.93 -14.31 -7.78
C ASP A 558 -32.11 -15.12 -8.34
N GLU A 559 -32.97 -14.44 -9.10
CA GLU A 559 -33.84 -15.04 -10.09
C GLU A 559 -32.85 -15.61 -11.09
N VAL A 560 -32.23 -16.73 -10.70
CA VAL A 560 -31.99 -17.81 -11.63
C VAL A 560 -33.30 -17.86 -12.41
N PRO A 561 -33.32 -17.46 -13.70
CA PRO A 561 -34.52 -17.56 -14.48
C PRO A 561 -34.97 -18.99 -14.24
N ARG A 562 -36.12 -19.17 -13.57
CA ARG A 562 -36.75 -20.48 -13.57
C ARG A 562 -36.91 -20.73 -15.05
N VAL A 563 -36.07 -21.61 -15.59
CA VAL A 563 -36.34 -22.24 -16.87
C VAL A 563 -37.71 -22.85 -16.60
N GLU A 564 -38.74 -22.17 -17.05
CA GLU A 564 -40.06 -22.75 -17.18
C GLU A 564 -39.82 -23.92 -18.12
N LEU A 565 -39.53 -25.07 -17.53
CA LEU A 565 -39.56 -26.34 -18.23
C LEU A 565 -40.92 -26.31 -18.94
N PRO A 566 -40.95 -26.43 -20.28
CA PRO A 566 -42.20 -26.39 -21.00
C PRO A 566 -43.14 -27.36 -20.32
N VAL A 567 -44.23 -26.83 -19.76
CA VAL A 567 -45.27 -27.62 -19.12
C VAL A 567 -45.71 -28.61 -20.18
N ASN A 568 -45.32 -29.87 -19.96
CA ASN A 568 -45.63 -30.95 -20.87
C ASN A 568 -47.13 -31.23 -20.72
N GLU A 569 -47.96 -30.51 -21.48
CA GLU A 569 -49.43 -30.65 -21.54
C GLU A 569 -49.90 -32.01 -22.13
N GLY A 570 -48.99 -32.99 -22.28
CA GLY A 570 -49.25 -34.26 -22.94
C GLY A 570 -49.48 -35.47 -22.04
N ARG A 571 -49.95 -35.33 -20.77
CA ARG A 571 -50.31 -36.49 -19.94
C ARG A 571 -51.83 -36.60 -19.78
N PRO A 572 -52.51 -37.56 -20.44
CA PRO A 572 -53.94 -37.74 -20.26
C PRO A 572 -54.26 -38.16 -18.83
N PRO A 573 -55.43 -37.74 -18.29
CA PRO A 573 -55.82 -38.03 -16.92
C PRO A 573 -56.00 -39.53 -16.72
N VAL A 574 -55.22 -40.09 -15.79
CA VAL A 574 -55.40 -41.46 -15.30
C VAL A 574 -56.77 -41.53 -14.63
N GLY A 575 -57.66 -42.33 -15.23
CA GLY A 575 -59.04 -42.53 -14.77
C GLY A 575 -59.09 -43.04 -13.33
N ARG A 576 -59.94 -42.41 -12.52
CA ARG A 576 -60.42 -42.94 -11.25
C ARG A 576 -61.34 -44.15 -11.53
N PRO A 577 -61.09 -45.33 -10.94
CA PRO A 577 -62.14 -46.34 -10.82
C PRO A 577 -63.03 -46.00 -9.62
N SER A 578 -64.34 -46.02 -9.86
CA SER A 578 -65.40 -45.98 -8.85
C SER A 578 -66.43 -47.06 -9.22
N PRO A 579 -67.32 -47.47 -8.31
CA PRO A 579 -67.13 -48.31 -7.13
C PRO A 579 -67.66 -49.75 -7.38
N ARG A 580 -67.28 -50.72 -6.55
CA ARG A 580 -68.08 -51.96 -6.36
C ARG A 580 -68.63 -51.94 -4.94
N GLY A 581 -69.95 -51.94 -4.83
CA GLY A 581 -70.65 -52.33 -3.61
C GLY A 581 -70.61 -53.84 -3.44
N GLU A 582 -70.43 -54.27 -2.20
CA GLU A 582 -71.40 -55.02 -1.39
C GLU A 582 -71.03 -54.80 0.10
#